data_AF-A0A9N9STZ4-F1
#
_entry.id   AF-A0A9N9STZ4-F1
#
_cell.length_a   1.000
_cell.length_b   1.000
_cell.length_c   1.000
_cell.angle_alpha   90.00
_cell.angle_beta   90.00
_cell.angle_gamma   90.00
#
_symmetry.space_group_name_H-M   'P 1'
#
loop_
_entity.id
_entity.type
_entity.pdbx_description
1 polymer ?
#
loop_
_entity_poly.entity_id
_entity_poly.type
_entity_poly.pdbx_seq_one_letter_code
_entity_poly.pdbx_strand_id
1 'polypeptide(L)'
;MVRKVHYFKKLPLLLKRLTAGCSLNLIKMEGVITTMGGQKRPAASIDPSPNKKTSFVGISPMRELTNVKTPVDRPFRVSVEGNIGAGKSTLIKYFQNMPGIETYLEPLEWWRNVDGHNLLDLMYSDVHEWLRVFQTYVQLTRLKIQTSKPSSSSTTVQMFERSIQNNRFCFLEQAYRSGYIHGADYSVIDQWYRWIRANEDIALDLIVYLRSSPETVYERVKARKRPEENSLSLEYLKELHDSHERWLMSDDERFNTIPVLVLDADKTLDEIIEQYKQNENKILGYEKRKRQKVEAEEKAKVKKSLFG
;
A
#
# COMPACT_ATOMS: atom_id res chain seq x y z
N MET A 1 26.27 -41.01 -35.02
CA MET A 1 26.47 -41.81 -33.79
C MET A 1 25.64 -41.16 -32.68
N VAL A 2 24.48 -41.73 -32.39
CA VAL A 2 23.46 -41.19 -31.46
C VAL A 2 23.85 -41.55 -30.03
N ARG A 3 23.87 -40.58 -29.11
CA ARG A 3 23.86 -40.85 -27.66
C ARG A 3 22.66 -40.16 -27.03
N LYS A 4 21.57 -40.91 -26.91
CA LYS A 4 20.49 -40.67 -25.94
C LYS A 4 21.00 -41.15 -24.57
N VAL A 5 20.88 -40.30 -23.54
CA VAL A 5 20.99 -40.76 -22.15
C VAL A 5 19.65 -40.52 -21.47
N HIS A 6 19.07 -41.62 -21.01
CA HIS A 6 17.82 -41.71 -20.25
C HIS A 6 18.03 -41.22 -18.81
N TYR A 7 17.15 -40.33 -18.34
CA TYR A 7 16.80 -40.23 -16.92
C TYR A 7 15.32 -39.89 -16.78
N PHE A 8 14.47 -40.91 -16.82
CA PHE A 8 13.12 -40.87 -16.28
C PHE A 8 12.81 -42.25 -15.72
N LYS A 9 12.88 -42.38 -14.39
CA LYS A 9 12.19 -43.40 -13.58
C LYS A 9 12.61 -43.23 -12.11
N LYS A 10 11.76 -42.56 -11.33
CA LYS A 10 11.34 -42.90 -9.95
C LYS A 10 10.89 -41.64 -9.21
N LEU A 11 9.58 -41.41 -9.19
CA LEU A 11 8.92 -40.81 -8.02
C LEU A 11 7.44 -41.24 -8.02
N PRO A 12 7.03 -42.18 -7.15
CA PRO A 12 5.61 -42.40 -6.88
C PRO A 12 5.24 -42.00 -5.45
N LEU A 13 4.01 -41.46 -5.34
CA LEU A 13 3.10 -41.51 -4.20
C LEU A 13 3.34 -40.53 -3.03
N LEU A 14 2.67 -39.37 -3.10
CA LEU A 14 1.80 -38.90 -2.00
C LEU A 14 0.79 -37.84 -2.50
N LEU A 15 -0.11 -38.20 -3.41
CA LEU A 15 -1.25 -37.37 -3.80
C LEU A 15 -2.56 -38.16 -3.64
N LYS A 16 -2.90 -38.49 -2.39
CA LYS A 16 -4.23 -38.98 -1.98
C LYS A 16 -4.45 -38.66 -0.50
N ARG A 17 -4.86 -37.42 -0.22
CA ARG A 17 -5.69 -37.02 0.92
C ARG A 17 -5.95 -35.53 0.80
N LEU A 18 -7.19 -35.18 0.44
CA LEU A 18 -7.99 -34.02 0.89
C LEU A 18 -9.13 -33.80 -0.12
N THR A 19 -9.98 -34.83 -0.26
CA THR A 19 -11.38 -34.63 -0.66
C THR A 19 -12.21 -34.79 0.60
N ALA A 20 -12.45 -33.69 1.31
CA ALA A 20 -13.55 -33.58 2.27
C ALA A 20 -13.79 -32.09 2.58
N GLY A 21 -14.88 -31.56 2.03
CA GLY A 21 -15.67 -30.48 2.62
C GLY A 21 -15.12 -29.05 2.47
N CYS A 22 -15.56 -28.34 1.42
CA CYS A 22 -16.23 -27.06 1.62
C CYS A 22 -16.95 -26.63 0.32
N SER A 23 -18.22 -26.29 0.44
CA SER A 23 -19.07 -25.85 -0.66
C SER A 23 -18.61 -24.47 -1.15
N LEU A 24 -18.09 -24.39 -2.37
CA LEU A 24 -17.81 -23.12 -3.05
C LEU A 24 -18.96 -22.85 -4.02
N ASN A 25 -19.74 -21.81 -3.70
CA ASN A 25 -20.71 -21.23 -4.62
C ASN A 25 -19.96 -20.67 -5.84
N LEU A 26 -20.03 -21.42 -6.93
CA LEU A 26 -19.51 -21.06 -8.24
C LEU A 26 -20.50 -20.09 -8.89
N ILE A 27 -20.19 -18.80 -8.87
CA ILE A 27 -20.90 -17.82 -9.71
C ILE A 27 -20.41 -18.05 -11.15
N LYS A 28 -21.28 -18.64 -11.98
CA LYS A 28 -21.09 -18.75 -13.43
C LYS A 28 -20.92 -17.35 -14.05
N MET A 29 -19.83 -17.13 -14.78
CA MET A 29 -19.78 -16.14 -15.85
C MET A 29 -19.73 -16.89 -17.18
N GLU A 30 -20.87 -17.00 -17.83
CA GLU A 30 -20.98 -17.39 -19.24
C GLU A 30 -20.81 -16.14 -20.12
N GLY A 31 -20.02 -16.25 -21.19
CA GLY A 31 -19.98 -15.24 -22.26
C GLY A 31 -18.63 -15.07 -22.95
N VAL A 32 -18.24 -16.04 -23.77
CA VAL A 32 -17.25 -15.83 -24.85
C VAL A 32 -18.04 -15.59 -26.13
N ILE A 33 -17.83 -14.43 -26.77
CA ILE A 33 -18.09 -14.28 -28.21
C ILE A 33 -16.81 -13.76 -28.86
N THR A 34 -16.28 -14.58 -29.75
CA THR A 34 -15.20 -14.28 -30.69
C THR A 34 -15.76 -13.47 -31.86
N THR A 35 -15.19 -12.30 -32.16
CA THR A 35 -15.28 -11.71 -33.51
C THR A 35 -13.97 -11.02 -33.88
N MET A 36 -13.43 -11.42 -35.03
CA MET A 36 -12.37 -10.73 -35.76
C MET A 36 -12.89 -9.39 -36.31
N GLY A 37 -12.07 -8.34 -36.24
CA GLY A 37 -12.33 -7.06 -36.92
C GLY A 37 -12.01 -5.85 -36.05
N GLY A 38 -11.12 -4.98 -36.52
CA GLY A 38 -10.72 -3.77 -35.82
C GLY A 38 -11.89 -2.79 -35.64
N GLN A 39 -12.16 -2.40 -34.39
CA GLN A 39 -12.96 -1.24 -34.03
C GLN A 39 -12.45 -0.64 -32.71
N LYS A 40 -12.49 0.69 -32.63
CA LYS A 40 -12.06 1.52 -31.49
C LYS A 40 -12.72 1.03 -30.19
N ARG A 41 -11.90 0.91 -29.13
CA ARG A 41 -12.34 0.47 -27.80
C ARG A 41 -13.26 1.52 -27.16
N PRO A 42 -14.36 1.12 -26.52
CA PRO A 42 -15.17 2.05 -25.74
C PRO A 42 -14.40 2.45 -24.48
N ALA A 43 -14.43 3.75 -24.15
CA ALA A 43 -13.91 4.26 -22.89
C ALA A 43 -14.65 3.60 -21.73
N ALA A 44 -13.91 3.17 -20.71
CA ALA A 44 -14.50 2.75 -19.44
C ALA A 44 -15.37 3.90 -18.90
N SER A 45 -16.59 3.60 -18.45
CA SER A 45 -17.52 4.58 -17.90
C SER A 45 -16.87 5.29 -16.71
N ILE A 46 -16.61 6.58 -16.88
CA ILE A 46 -16.10 7.48 -15.85
C ILE A 46 -17.29 7.81 -14.94
N ASP A 47 -17.32 7.23 -13.75
CA ASP A 47 -18.15 7.77 -12.67
C ASP A 47 -17.52 9.10 -12.23
N PRO A 48 -18.24 10.23 -12.30
CA PRO A 48 -17.69 11.52 -11.91
C PRO A 48 -17.35 11.51 -10.42
N SER A 49 -16.08 11.74 -10.11
CA SER A 49 -15.60 11.92 -8.75
C SER A 49 -16.33 13.12 -8.10
N PRO A 50 -16.83 13.00 -6.87
CA PRO A 50 -17.48 14.13 -6.21
C PRO A 50 -16.44 15.21 -5.91
N ASN A 51 -16.47 16.28 -6.69
CA ASN A 51 -15.74 17.52 -6.43
C ASN A 51 -16.24 18.16 -5.13
N LYS A 52 -15.65 17.80 -4.00
CA LYS A 52 -15.74 18.59 -2.77
C LYS A 52 -14.33 18.88 -2.25
N LYS A 53 -13.91 20.13 -2.42
CA LYS A 53 -12.81 20.73 -1.64
C LYS A 53 -13.22 20.70 -0.17
N THR A 54 -12.82 19.66 0.55
CA THR A 54 -12.97 19.60 2.01
C THR A 54 -11.61 19.88 2.63
N SER A 55 -11.46 21.06 3.22
CA SER A 55 -10.34 21.42 4.10
C SER A 55 -10.47 20.65 5.42
N PHE A 56 -10.32 19.33 5.36
CA PHE A 56 -10.54 18.45 6.49
C PHE A 56 -9.19 17.96 7.01
N VAL A 57 -8.77 18.54 8.15
CA VAL A 57 -7.63 18.08 8.94
C VAL A 57 -8.18 17.29 10.12
N GLY A 58 -7.82 16.00 10.20
CA GLY A 58 -8.12 15.15 11.36
C GLY A 58 -9.19 14.09 11.13
N ILE A 59 -8.74 12.84 10.95
CA ILE A 59 -9.50 11.57 10.91
C ILE A 59 -10.70 11.60 9.97
N SER A 60 -10.55 11.03 8.76
CA SER A 60 -11.70 10.84 7.86
C SER A 60 -12.87 10.26 8.67
N PRO A 61 -14.06 10.88 8.69
CA PRO A 61 -15.07 10.70 9.73
C PRO A 61 -15.74 9.31 9.83
N MET A 62 -15.15 8.24 9.29
CA MET A 62 -15.79 6.91 9.27
C MET A 62 -15.03 5.74 9.91
N ARG A 63 -13.78 5.89 10.39
CA ARG A 63 -13.13 4.80 11.14
C ARG A 63 -12.34 5.31 12.32
N GLU A 64 -12.98 5.31 13.49
CA GLU A 64 -12.25 5.50 14.74
C GLU A 64 -11.14 4.45 14.88
N LEU A 65 -9.96 4.89 15.32
CA LEU A 65 -8.80 4.04 15.65
C LEU A 65 -9.11 2.98 16.74
N THR A 66 -10.28 3.08 17.37
CA THR A 66 -10.72 2.30 18.52
C THR A 66 -10.98 0.83 18.19
N ASN A 67 -11.26 0.48 16.92
CA ASN A 67 -11.62 -0.89 16.52
C ASN A 67 -10.47 -1.72 15.91
N VAL A 68 -9.27 -1.17 15.75
CA VAL A 68 -8.13 -1.95 15.22
C VAL A 68 -7.58 -2.86 16.30
N LYS A 69 -7.49 -4.16 16.05
CA LYS A 69 -6.73 -5.09 16.90
C LYS A 69 -5.30 -5.21 16.35
N THR A 70 -4.35 -4.49 16.95
CA THR A 70 -2.92 -4.72 16.62
C THR A 70 -2.53 -6.04 17.27
N PRO A 71 -1.99 -7.01 16.51
CA PRO A 71 -1.46 -8.23 17.08
C PRO A 71 -0.40 -7.93 18.14
N VAL A 72 -0.44 -8.64 19.28
CA VAL A 72 0.44 -8.36 20.43
C VAL A 72 1.89 -8.81 20.18
N ASP A 73 2.10 -9.57 19.11
CA ASP A 73 3.34 -10.24 18.71
C ASP A 73 4.17 -9.46 17.70
N ARG A 74 3.71 -8.26 17.27
CA ARG A 74 4.49 -7.39 16.39
C ARG A 74 4.40 -5.90 16.76
N PRO A 75 5.37 -5.08 16.33
CA PRO A 75 5.29 -3.63 16.45
C PRO A 75 4.04 -3.05 15.78
N PHE A 76 3.64 -1.86 16.23
CA PHE A 76 2.59 -1.07 15.57
C PHE A 76 3.07 -0.64 14.17
N ARG A 77 2.30 -0.93 13.14
CA ARG A 77 2.69 -0.70 11.73
C ARG A 77 1.92 0.47 11.16
N VAL A 78 2.67 1.47 10.69
CA VAL A 78 2.13 2.70 10.12
C VAL A 78 2.61 2.84 8.69
N SER A 79 1.72 3.13 7.76
CA SER A 79 2.13 3.55 6.43
C SER A 79 1.86 5.03 6.22
N VAL A 80 2.85 5.73 5.66
CA VAL A 80 2.75 7.14 5.28
C VAL A 80 2.47 7.21 3.80
N GLU A 81 1.24 7.59 3.46
CA GLU A 81 0.69 7.58 2.12
C GLU A 81 0.54 9.00 1.58
N GLY A 82 0.55 9.15 0.26
CA GLY A 82 0.46 10.44 -0.39
C GLY A 82 1.05 10.46 -1.78
N ASN A 83 0.63 11.46 -2.55
CA ASN A 83 1.08 11.66 -3.93
C ASN A 83 2.61 11.84 -4.02
N ILE A 84 3.17 11.71 -5.21
CA ILE A 84 4.59 12.01 -5.46
C ILE A 84 4.83 13.48 -5.08
N GLY A 85 5.85 13.78 -4.28
CA GLY A 85 6.10 15.14 -3.80
C GLY A 85 5.28 15.60 -2.59
N ALA A 86 4.40 14.76 -2.01
CA ALA A 86 3.56 15.15 -0.86
C ALA A 86 4.30 15.30 0.49
N GLY A 87 5.60 14.99 0.58
CA GLY A 87 6.38 15.15 1.82
C GLY A 87 6.48 13.91 2.72
N LYS A 88 6.16 12.71 2.21
CA LYS A 88 6.21 11.44 2.97
C LYS A 88 7.56 11.18 3.65
N SER A 89 8.66 11.26 2.88
CA SER A 89 10.00 11.07 3.42
C SER A 89 10.36 12.11 4.49
N THR A 90 9.79 13.32 4.42
CA THR A 90 9.97 14.37 5.44
C THR A 90 9.31 13.97 6.77
N LEU A 91 8.07 13.46 6.73
CA LEU A 91 7.39 12.95 7.92
C LEU A 91 8.18 11.78 8.53
N ILE A 92 8.62 10.83 7.71
CA ILE A 92 9.35 9.64 8.21
C ILE A 92 10.66 10.06 8.89
N LYS A 93 11.42 10.97 8.28
CA LYS A 93 12.65 11.51 8.86
C LYS A 93 12.41 12.25 10.18
N TYR A 94 11.26 12.91 10.34
CA TYR A 94 10.89 13.56 11.60
C TYR A 94 10.79 12.54 12.75
N PHE A 95 10.18 11.38 12.51
CA PHE A 95 10.00 10.34 13.54
C PHE A 95 11.20 9.37 13.68
N GLN A 96 12.08 9.29 12.68
CA GLN A 96 13.18 8.31 12.62
C GLN A 96 14.08 8.28 13.86
N ASN A 97 14.32 9.43 14.50
CA ASN A 97 15.24 9.54 15.63
C ASN A 97 14.58 9.30 17.00
N MET A 98 13.27 9.02 17.04
CA MET A 98 12.58 8.78 18.31
C MET A 98 12.79 7.34 18.79
N PRO A 99 12.85 7.10 20.11
CA PRO A 99 13.07 5.77 20.66
C PRO A 99 12.01 4.76 20.23
N GLY A 100 12.46 3.56 19.84
CA GLY A 100 11.58 2.44 19.51
C GLY A 100 10.83 2.60 18.17
N ILE A 101 11.22 3.55 17.32
CA ILE A 101 10.72 3.70 15.96
C ILE A 101 11.73 3.16 14.97
N GLU A 102 11.26 2.25 14.11
CA GLU A 102 12.01 1.78 12.95
C GLU A 102 11.33 2.29 11.68
N THR A 103 12.10 2.82 10.76
CA THR A 103 11.58 3.48 9.55
C THR A 103 12.10 2.82 8.29
N TYR A 104 11.25 2.76 7.27
CA TYR A 104 11.58 2.21 5.96
C TYR A 104 11.15 3.20 4.88
N LEU A 105 12.12 3.79 4.20
CA LEU A 105 11.88 4.67 3.05
C LEU A 105 11.57 3.84 1.80
N GLU A 106 11.05 4.49 0.75
CA GLU A 106 10.91 3.82 -0.55
C GLU A 106 12.29 3.33 -1.04
N PRO A 107 12.44 2.06 -1.45
CA PRO A 107 13.73 1.49 -1.83
C PRO A 107 14.13 1.90 -3.26
N LEU A 108 14.25 3.21 -3.50
CA LEU A 108 14.57 3.78 -4.81
C LEU A 108 15.86 3.20 -5.40
N GLU A 109 16.85 2.91 -4.56
CA GLU A 109 18.11 2.31 -4.99
C GLU A 109 17.91 0.90 -5.56
N TRP A 110 16.96 0.13 -5.04
CA TRP A 110 16.62 -1.18 -5.60
C TRP A 110 15.92 -1.03 -6.95
N TRP A 111 15.04 -0.02 -7.09
CA TRP A 111 14.33 0.24 -8.35
C TRP A 111 15.23 0.82 -9.45
N ARG A 112 16.32 1.49 -9.05
CA ARG A 112 17.33 2.04 -9.95
C ARG A 112 18.37 1.02 -10.40
N ASN A 113 18.45 -0.11 -9.72
CA ASN A 113 19.40 -1.15 -10.05
C ASN A 113 18.82 -2.55 -9.81
N VAL A 114 18.18 -3.08 -10.83
CA VAL A 114 17.76 -4.48 -10.93
C VAL A 114 18.72 -5.17 -11.88
N ASP A 115 19.77 -5.79 -11.32
CA ASP A 115 20.82 -6.47 -12.07
C ASP A 115 21.43 -5.60 -13.20
N GLY A 116 21.69 -4.32 -12.91
CA GLY A 116 22.24 -3.35 -13.86
C GLY A 116 21.20 -2.53 -14.62
N HIS A 117 19.91 -2.81 -14.44
CA HIS A 117 18.81 -2.09 -15.10
C HIS A 117 18.13 -1.09 -14.18
N ASN A 118 17.97 0.15 -14.62
CA ASN A 118 17.20 1.17 -13.93
C ASN A 118 15.72 1.09 -14.32
N LEU A 119 14.94 0.28 -13.59
CA LEU A 119 13.51 0.10 -13.88
C LEU A 119 12.70 1.38 -13.66
N LEU A 120 13.12 2.26 -12.76
CA LEU A 120 12.45 3.54 -12.54
C LEU A 120 12.56 4.46 -13.76
N ASP A 121 13.76 4.55 -14.34
CA ASP A 121 14.02 5.31 -15.57
C ASP A 121 13.37 4.66 -16.80
N LEU A 122 13.43 3.33 -16.92
CA LEU A 122 12.73 2.59 -17.98
C LEU A 122 11.22 2.83 -17.93
N MET A 123 10.61 2.84 -16.74
CA MET A 123 9.18 3.13 -16.58
C MET A 123 8.81 4.54 -17.04
N TYR A 124 9.62 5.56 -16.74
CA TYR A 124 9.33 6.92 -17.18
C TYR A 124 9.71 7.21 -18.64
N SER A 125 10.58 6.42 -19.24
CA SER A 125 10.93 6.54 -20.67
C SER A 125 9.93 5.85 -21.59
N ASP A 126 9.37 4.71 -21.19
CA ASP A 126 8.25 4.06 -21.88
C ASP A 126 7.32 3.36 -20.87
N VAL A 127 6.29 4.11 -20.46
CA VAL A 127 5.29 3.64 -19.48
C VAL A 127 4.53 2.42 -20.00
N HIS A 128 4.22 2.35 -21.30
CA HIS A 128 3.43 1.25 -21.85
C HIS A 128 4.22 -0.07 -21.84
N GLU A 129 5.54 0.00 -22.05
CA GLU A 129 6.37 -1.20 -22.02
C GLU A 129 6.76 -1.62 -20.60
N TRP A 130 7.17 -0.67 -19.76
CA TRP A 130 7.87 -1.01 -18.52
C TRP A 130 7.00 -0.95 -17.27
N LEU A 131 5.82 -0.33 -17.30
CA LEU A 131 5.00 -0.15 -16.10
C LEU A 131 4.59 -1.49 -15.48
N ARG A 132 4.24 -2.51 -16.28
CA ARG A 132 3.87 -3.84 -15.76
C ARG A 132 5.02 -4.52 -14.99
N VAL A 133 6.24 -4.41 -15.51
CA VAL A 133 7.45 -4.97 -14.88
C VAL A 133 7.78 -4.19 -13.62
N PHE A 134 7.73 -2.87 -13.71
CA PHE A 134 7.97 -1.96 -12.58
C PHE A 134 6.98 -2.20 -11.44
N GLN A 135 5.67 -2.24 -11.70
CA GLN A 135 4.63 -2.46 -10.68
C GLN A 135 4.76 -3.83 -9.99
N THR A 136 5.17 -4.86 -10.74
CA THR A 136 5.45 -6.20 -10.19
C THR A 136 6.67 -6.17 -9.26
N TYR A 137 7.75 -5.50 -9.66
CA TYR A 137 8.95 -5.38 -8.83
C TYR A 137 8.73 -4.49 -7.60
N VAL A 138 7.97 -3.39 -7.74
CA VAL A 138 7.55 -2.55 -6.62
C VAL A 138 6.73 -3.36 -5.60
N GLN A 139 5.84 -4.25 -6.06
CA GLN A 139 5.10 -5.15 -5.16
C GLN A 139 6.03 -6.07 -4.36
N LEU A 140 7.01 -6.69 -5.04
CA LEU A 140 7.99 -7.58 -4.40
C LEU A 140 8.86 -6.83 -3.37
N THR A 141 9.37 -5.66 -3.73
CA THR A 141 10.25 -4.88 -2.84
C THR A 141 9.49 -4.34 -1.63
N ARG A 142 8.24 -3.89 -1.79
CA ARG A 142 7.36 -3.51 -0.68
C ARG A 142 6.99 -4.68 0.21
N LEU A 143 6.74 -5.86 -0.37
CA LEU A 143 6.50 -7.09 0.39
C LEU A 143 7.69 -7.39 1.31
N LYS A 144 8.90 -7.43 0.76
CA LYS A 144 10.14 -7.67 1.54
C LYS A 144 10.31 -6.72 2.72
N ILE A 145 9.96 -5.45 2.51
CA ILE A 145 10.04 -4.42 3.55
C ILE A 145 8.93 -4.62 4.60
N GLN A 146 7.68 -4.83 4.19
CA GLN A 146 6.58 -4.93 5.16
C GLN A 146 6.60 -6.23 5.98
N THR A 147 7.18 -7.30 5.44
CA THR A 147 7.37 -8.56 6.17
C THR A 147 8.71 -8.63 6.92
N SER A 148 9.54 -7.59 6.86
CA SER A 148 10.79 -7.59 7.61
C SER A 148 10.53 -7.60 9.11
N LYS A 149 11.28 -8.44 9.82
CA LYS A 149 11.28 -8.45 11.28
C LYS A 149 11.90 -7.15 11.80
N PRO A 150 11.43 -6.66 12.97
CA PRO A 150 12.08 -5.53 13.60
C PRO A 150 13.56 -5.83 13.85
N SER A 151 14.41 -4.85 13.61
CA SER A 151 15.86 -4.92 13.82
C SER A 151 16.25 -5.07 15.30
N SER A 152 15.37 -4.62 16.20
CA SER A 152 15.57 -4.65 17.66
C SER A 152 14.31 -5.14 18.37
N SER A 153 14.48 -5.82 19.50
CA SER A 153 13.39 -6.19 20.40
C SER A 153 12.72 -4.97 21.08
N SER A 154 13.39 -3.81 21.07
CA SER A 154 12.85 -2.54 21.57
C SER A 154 12.01 -1.79 20.54
N THR A 155 11.92 -2.27 19.30
CA THR A 155 11.09 -1.63 18.26
C THR A 155 9.61 -1.75 18.64
N THR A 156 8.96 -0.60 18.84
CA THR A 156 7.53 -0.48 19.16
C THR A 156 6.68 -0.06 17.98
N VAL A 157 7.29 0.62 17.00
CA VAL A 157 6.64 1.12 15.78
C VAL A 157 7.51 0.80 14.56
N GLN A 158 6.91 0.26 13.50
CA GLN A 158 7.49 0.21 12.16
C GLN A 158 6.72 1.18 11.25
N MET A 159 7.42 2.16 10.68
CA MET A 159 6.84 3.17 9.81
C MET A 159 7.36 3.01 8.37
N PHE A 160 6.44 2.89 7.42
CA PHE A 160 6.74 2.61 6.01
C PHE A 160 6.40 3.80 5.12
N GLU A 161 7.30 4.17 4.22
CA GLU A 161 7.01 5.08 3.13
C GLU A 161 6.17 4.35 2.08
N ARG A 162 4.87 4.59 2.14
CA ARG A 162 3.83 3.84 1.44
C ARG A 162 3.81 2.35 1.79
N SER A 163 2.87 1.63 1.20
CA SER A 163 2.58 0.23 1.51
C SER A 163 2.38 -0.64 0.27
N ILE A 164 2.29 -1.97 0.42
CA ILE A 164 1.87 -2.85 -0.67
C ILE A 164 0.40 -2.60 -1.07
N GLN A 165 -0.43 -2.14 -0.13
CA GLN A 165 -1.81 -1.69 -0.38
C GLN A 165 -1.81 -0.51 -1.36
N ASN A 166 -0.92 0.47 -1.20
CA ASN A 166 -0.77 1.60 -2.13
C ASN A 166 -0.46 1.13 -3.56
N ASN A 167 0.43 0.14 -3.70
CA ASN A 167 0.75 -0.42 -5.02
C ASN A 167 -0.51 -0.95 -5.71
N ARG A 168 -1.37 -1.65 -4.96
CA ARG A 168 -2.59 -2.26 -5.49
C ARG A 168 -3.73 -1.28 -5.73
N PHE A 169 -4.04 -0.43 -4.74
CA PHE A 169 -5.25 0.39 -4.74
C PHE A 169 -5.03 1.81 -5.29
N CYS A 170 -3.77 2.24 -5.43
CA CYS A 170 -3.43 3.51 -6.06
C CYS A 170 -2.74 3.32 -7.40
N PHE A 171 -1.49 2.84 -7.42
CA PHE A 171 -0.70 2.81 -8.67
C PHE A 171 -1.24 1.85 -9.71
N LEU A 172 -1.60 0.62 -9.32
CA LEU A 172 -2.15 -0.35 -10.26
C LEU A 172 -3.55 0.07 -10.78
N GLU A 173 -4.38 0.67 -9.92
CA GLU A 173 -5.68 1.23 -10.31
C GLU A 173 -5.53 2.37 -11.31
N GLN A 174 -4.63 3.32 -11.03
CA GLN A 174 -4.35 4.43 -11.93
C GLN A 174 -3.81 3.91 -13.28
N ALA A 175 -2.87 2.96 -13.24
CA ALA A 175 -2.27 2.37 -14.43
C ALA A 175 -3.33 1.74 -15.34
N TYR A 176 -4.27 0.99 -14.76
CA TYR A 176 -5.33 0.32 -15.51
C TYR A 176 -6.37 1.32 -16.06
N ARG A 177 -6.81 2.27 -15.23
CA ARG A 177 -7.81 3.29 -15.63
C ARG A 177 -7.30 4.19 -16.76
N SER A 178 -6.02 4.50 -16.74
CA SER A 178 -5.37 5.35 -17.75
C SER A 178 -4.94 4.56 -19.00
N GLY A 179 -5.20 3.24 -19.04
CA GLY A 179 -4.90 2.39 -20.19
C GLY A 179 -3.41 2.08 -20.37
N TYR A 180 -2.58 2.31 -19.35
CA TYR A 180 -1.14 2.02 -19.41
C TYR A 180 -0.83 0.53 -19.31
N ILE A 181 -1.70 -0.26 -18.66
CA ILE A 181 -1.56 -1.73 -18.57
C ILE A 181 -2.80 -2.43 -19.12
N HIS A 182 -2.59 -3.62 -19.70
CA HIS A 182 -3.69 -4.44 -20.18
C HIS A 182 -4.46 -5.06 -19.01
N GLY A 183 -5.74 -5.40 -19.23
CA GLY A 183 -6.57 -6.04 -18.19
C GLY A 183 -6.02 -7.39 -17.70
N ALA A 184 -5.28 -8.10 -18.55
CA ALA A 184 -4.59 -9.33 -18.17
C ALA A 184 -3.46 -9.06 -17.16
N ASP A 185 -2.62 -8.05 -17.40
CA ASP A 185 -1.55 -7.65 -16.49
C ASP A 185 -2.12 -7.22 -15.14
N TYR A 186 -3.15 -6.37 -15.16
CA TYR A 186 -3.88 -5.96 -13.96
C TYR A 186 -4.39 -7.18 -13.16
N SER A 187 -5.03 -8.13 -13.84
CA SER A 187 -5.61 -9.32 -13.20
C SER A 187 -4.54 -10.23 -12.57
N VAL A 188 -3.37 -10.34 -13.19
CA VAL A 188 -2.25 -11.13 -12.65
C VAL A 188 -1.64 -10.45 -11.42
N ILE A 189 -1.36 -9.15 -11.48
CA ILE A 189 -0.76 -8.40 -10.36
C ILE A 189 -1.73 -8.32 -9.16
N ASP A 190 -3.04 -8.22 -9.42
CA ASP A 190 -4.07 -8.29 -8.39
C ASP A 190 -4.17 -9.69 -7.75
N GLN A 191 -4.09 -10.77 -8.54
CA GLN A 191 -4.06 -12.13 -7.99
C GLN A 191 -2.84 -12.36 -7.09
N TRP A 192 -1.67 -11.86 -7.47
CA TRP A 192 -0.49 -11.86 -6.60
C TRP A 192 -0.74 -11.11 -5.30
N TYR A 193 -1.30 -9.90 -5.36
CA TYR A 193 -1.66 -9.14 -4.16
C TYR A 193 -2.61 -9.92 -3.24
N ARG A 194 -3.66 -10.53 -3.79
CA ARG A 194 -4.64 -11.33 -3.02
C ARG A 194 -3.99 -12.54 -2.36
N TRP A 195 -3.09 -13.23 -3.08
CA TRP A 195 -2.33 -14.35 -2.51
C TRP A 195 -1.42 -13.87 -1.38
N ILE A 196 -0.66 -12.79 -1.57
CA ILE A 196 0.20 -12.21 -0.53
C ILE A 196 -0.63 -11.86 0.71
N ARG A 197 -1.75 -11.14 0.54
CA ARG A 197 -2.64 -10.77 1.65
C ARG A 197 -3.18 -11.97 2.43
N ALA A 198 -3.36 -13.11 1.76
CA ALA A 198 -3.87 -14.33 2.39
C ALA A 198 -2.78 -15.17 3.09
N ASN A 199 -1.50 -15.00 2.73
CA ASN A 199 -0.41 -15.87 3.18
C ASN A 199 0.67 -15.15 3.99
N GLU A 200 0.76 -13.82 3.92
CA GLU A 200 1.79 -13.02 4.58
C GLU A 200 1.17 -11.94 5.48
N ASP A 201 1.81 -11.66 6.62
CA ASP A 201 1.39 -10.55 7.49
C ASP A 201 1.87 -9.21 6.94
N ILE A 202 1.06 -8.62 6.08
CA ILE A 202 1.20 -7.26 5.55
C ILE A 202 0.22 -6.26 6.22
N ALA A 203 -0.33 -6.61 7.39
CA ALA A 203 -1.33 -5.78 8.05
C ALA A 203 -0.72 -4.44 8.53
N LEU A 204 -1.49 -3.37 8.34
CA LEU A 204 -1.20 -2.03 8.86
C LEU A 204 -2.21 -1.70 9.95
N ASP A 205 -1.75 -0.98 10.97
CA ASP A 205 -2.61 -0.52 12.06
C ASP A 205 -3.12 0.91 11.83
N LEU A 206 -2.39 1.70 11.04
CA LEU A 206 -2.72 3.06 10.68
C LEU A 206 -2.17 3.41 9.29
N ILE A 207 -2.95 4.17 8.53
CA ILE A 207 -2.48 4.91 7.37
C ILE A 207 -2.46 6.40 7.72
N VAL A 208 -1.33 7.07 7.54
CA VAL A 208 -1.21 8.53 7.60
C VAL A 208 -1.24 9.04 6.17
N TYR A 209 -2.33 9.68 5.76
CA TYR A 209 -2.47 10.24 4.43
C TYR A 209 -2.07 11.71 4.40
N LEU A 210 -0.93 12.01 3.78
CA LEU A 210 -0.51 13.36 3.44
C LEU A 210 -1.28 13.82 2.20
N ARG A 211 -2.41 14.48 2.44
CA ARG A 211 -3.32 14.95 1.40
C ARG A 211 -2.85 16.32 0.91
N SER A 212 -2.58 16.44 -0.38
CA SER A 212 -2.11 17.66 -1.03
C SER A 212 -2.75 17.77 -2.41
N SER A 213 -3.00 19.01 -2.85
CA SER A 213 -3.48 19.28 -4.19
C SER A 213 -2.47 18.84 -5.26
N PRO A 214 -2.93 18.34 -6.42
CA PRO A 214 -2.08 18.03 -7.56
C PRO A 214 -1.15 19.17 -7.95
N GLU A 215 -1.63 20.42 -7.88
CA GLU A 215 -0.88 21.63 -8.19
C GLU A 215 0.30 21.84 -7.23
N THR A 216 0.05 21.75 -5.92
CA THR A 216 1.11 21.88 -4.91
C THR A 216 2.17 20.79 -5.05
N VAL A 217 1.77 19.53 -5.28
CA VAL A 217 2.76 18.48 -5.46
C VAL A 217 3.53 18.60 -6.78
N TYR A 218 2.90 19.10 -7.83
CA TYR A 218 3.56 19.38 -9.11
C TYR A 218 4.67 20.41 -8.97
N GLU A 219 4.41 21.50 -8.24
CA GLU A 219 5.43 22.52 -7.93
C GLU A 219 6.59 21.91 -7.11
N ARG A 220 6.28 21.08 -6.11
CA ARG A 220 7.31 20.40 -5.28
C ARG A 220 8.16 19.42 -6.06
N VAL A 221 7.56 18.65 -6.97
CA VAL A 221 8.29 17.73 -7.87
C VAL A 221 9.25 18.51 -8.74
N LYS A 222 8.80 19.62 -9.35
CA LYS A 222 9.67 20.52 -10.14
C LYS A 222 10.79 21.12 -9.32
N ALA A 223 10.52 21.55 -8.09
CA ALA A 223 11.53 22.12 -7.20
C ALA A 223 12.59 21.09 -6.79
N ARG A 224 12.20 19.82 -6.59
CA ARG A 224 13.11 18.72 -6.20
C ARG A 224 14.05 18.28 -7.32
N LYS A 225 13.69 18.49 -8.59
CA LYS A 225 14.53 18.23 -9.78
C LYS A 225 15.15 16.82 -9.82
N ARG A 226 14.37 15.79 -9.47
CA ARG A 226 14.82 14.40 -9.63
C ARG A 226 14.83 14.06 -11.14
N PRO A 227 15.95 13.59 -11.72
CA PRO A 227 16.08 13.37 -13.17
C PRO A 227 14.96 12.52 -13.77
N GLU A 228 14.60 11.44 -13.10
CA GLU A 228 13.60 10.48 -13.57
C GLU A 228 12.16 11.05 -13.54
N GLU A 229 11.91 12.10 -12.77
CA GLU A 229 10.57 12.67 -12.56
C GLU A 229 10.30 13.89 -13.45
N ASN A 230 11.23 14.28 -14.31
CA ASN A 230 11.10 15.47 -15.16
C ASN A 230 9.96 15.36 -16.19
N SER A 231 9.57 14.15 -16.57
CA SER A 231 8.48 13.88 -17.51
C SER A 231 7.09 13.83 -16.86
N LEU A 232 7.00 13.97 -15.52
CA LEU A 232 5.71 13.92 -14.82
C LEU A 232 4.82 15.09 -15.23
N SER A 233 3.62 14.78 -15.73
CA SER A 233 2.60 15.76 -16.05
C SER A 233 1.72 16.07 -14.83
N LEU A 234 1.13 17.27 -14.80
CA LEU A 234 0.11 17.60 -13.81
C LEU A 234 -1.09 16.65 -13.90
N GLU A 235 -1.46 16.23 -15.12
CA GLU A 235 -2.58 15.31 -15.33
C GLU A 235 -2.35 13.95 -14.68
N TYR A 236 -1.15 13.38 -14.83
CA TYR A 236 -0.79 12.14 -14.14
C TYR A 236 -0.86 12.29 -12.62
N LEU A 237 -0.45 13.44 -12.07
CA LEU A 237 -0.56 13.70 -10.64
C LEU A 237 -2.01 13.86 -10.18
N LYS A 238 -2.91 14.36 -11.04
CA LYS A 238 -4.37 14.39 -10.79
C LYS A 238 -4.96 12.99 -10.77
N GLU A 239 -4.61 12.14 -11.73
CA GLU A 239 -5.06 10.74 -11.77
C GLU A 239 -4.59 9.95 -10.54
N LEU A 240 -3.35 10.18 -10.10
CA LEU A 240 -2.84 9.62 -8.85
C LEU A 240 -3.57 10.18 -7.63
N HIS A 241 -3.88 11.47 -7.60
CA HIS A 241 -4.66 12.07 -6.52
C HIS A 241 -6.04 11.42 -6.42
N ASP A 242 -6.77 11.30 -7.54
CA ASP A 242 -8.08 10.65 -7.59
C ASP A 242 -8.03 9.19 -7.13
N SER A 243 -6.93 8.50 -7.40
CA SER A 243 -6.72 7.12 -6.94
C SER A 243 -6.46 7.04 -5.43
N HIS A 244 -5.71 7.99 -4.85
CA HIS A 244 -5.58 8.10 -3.39
C HIS A 244 -6.91 8.45 -2.73
N GLU A 245 -7.66 9.41 -3.26
CA GLU A 245 -8.96 9.84 -2.73
C GLU A 245 -9.95 8.67 -2.72
N ARG A 246 -10.05 7.94 -3.84
CA ARG A 246 -10.93 6.76 -3.94
C ARG A 246 -10.53 5.65 -2.97
N TRP A 247 -9.24 5.46 -2.73
CA TRP A 247 -8.76 4.43 -1.81
C TRP A 247 -8.93 4.82 -0.34
N LEU A 248 -8.53 6.04 0.03
CA LEU A 248 -8.32 6.45 1.42
C LEU A 248 -9.48 7.28 2.00
N MET A 249 -10.28 7.91 1.15
CA MET A 249 -11.40 8.77 1.56
C MET A 249 -12.77 8.16 1.27
N SER A 250 -12.82 7.00 0.60
CA SER A 250 -14.07 6.29 0.35
C SER A 250 -14.57 5.55 1.60
N ASP A 251 -15.88 5.58 1.80
CA ASP A 251 -16.57 4.86 2.87
C ASP A 251 -16.76 3.37 2.55
N ASP A 252 -16.49 2.96 1.31
CA ASP A 252 -16.60 1.58 0.85
C ASP A 252 -15.46 0.71 1.39
N GLU A 253 -15.82 -0.20 2.30
CA GLU A 253 -14.91 -1.14 2.96
C GLU A 253 -14.15 -2.06 2.01
N ARG A 254 -14.59 -2.19 0.75
CA ARG A 254 -13.86 -2.95 -0.27
C ARG A 254 -12.51 -2.33 -0.62
N PHE A 255 -12.36 -1.00 -0.47
CA PHE A 255 -11.11 -0.31 -0.80
C PHE A 255 -10.12 -0.29 0.36
N ASN A 256 -10.62 -0.05 1.57
CA ASN A 256 -9.79 0.06 2.75
C ASN A 256 -10.63 -0.31 3.96
N THR A 257 -10.02 -0.88 4.98
CA THR A 257 -10.60 -1.08 6.32
C THR A 257 -9.69 -0.54 7.43
N ILE A 258 -8.48 -0.10 7.07
CA ILE A 258 -7.47 0.43 7.98
C ILE A 258 -7.83 1.89 8.32
N PRO A 259 -7.72 2.34 9.58
CA PRO A 259 -7.94 3.75 9.91
C PRO A 259 -7.00 4.67 9.17
N VAL A 260 -7.53 5.83 8.76
CA VAL A 260 -6.79 6.85 8.00
C VAL A 260 -6.74 8.15 8.82
N LEU A 261 -5.54 8.57 9.18
CA LEU A 261 -5.26 9.91 9.69
C LEU A 261 -4.89 10.81 8.52
N VAL A 262 -5.74 11.78 8.20
CA VAL A 262 -5.50 12.75 7.13
C VAL A 262 -4.79 13.98 7.70
N LEU A 263 -3.65 14.33 7.10
CA LEU A 263 -2.91 15.56 7.37
C LEU A 263 -2.94 16.44 6.10
N ASP A 264 -3.21 17.72 6.28
CA ASP A 264 -3.18 18.69 5.18
C ASP A 264 -1.73 19.05 4.86
N ALA A 265 -1.25 18.53 3.74
CA ALA A 265 0.09 18.70 3.25
C ALA A 265 0.22 19.86 2.25
N ASP A 266 -0.82 20.67 2.01
CA ASP A 266 -0.69 21.93 1.23
C ASP A 266 -0.14 23.10 2.07
N LYS A 267 -0.12 22.92 3.40
CA LYS A 267 0.39 23.89 4.37
C LYS A 267 1.90 24.10 4.29
N THR A 268 2.39 25.14 4.98
CA THR A 268 3.83 25.39 5.15
C THR A 268 4.48 24.29 5.98
N LEU A 269 5.82 24.16 5.90
CA LEU A 269 6.54 23.13 6.65
C LEU A 269 6.31 23.23 8.17
N ASP A 270 6.27 24.45 8.72
CA ASP A 270 6.06 24.67 10.15
C ASP A 270 4.66 24.23 10.60
N GLU A 271 3.63 24.57 9.82
CA GLU A 271 2.25 24.13 10.07
C GLU A 271 2.10 22.60 9.94
N ILE A 272 2.80 21.98 8.99
CA ILE A 272 2.82 20.52 8.83
C ILE A 272 3.53 19.86 10.03
N ILE A 273 4.65 20.39 10.49
CA ILE A 273 5.35 19.88 11.69
C ILE A 273 4.46 20.01 12.92
N GLU A 274 3.68 21.08 13.05
CA GLU A 274 2.72 21.23 14.14
C GLU A 274 1.62 20.16 14.07
N GLN A 275 1.11 19.83 12.87
CA GLN A 275 0.21 18.69 12.70
C GLN A 275 0.86 17.35 13.12
N TYR A 276 2.17 17.16 12.90
CA TYR A 276 2.88 15.96 13.34
C TYR A 276 2.88 15.85 14.87
N LYS A 277 3.22 16.95 15.56
CA LYS A 277 3.23 17.01 17.04
C LYS A 277 1.85 16.74 17.63
N GLN A 278 0.82 17.40 17.11
CA GLN A 278 -0.56 17.27 17.59
C GLN A 278 -1.10 15.84 17.44
N ASN A 279 -0.60 15.10 16.44
CA ASN A 279 -1.05 13.74 16.16
C ASN A 279 -0.02 12.67 16.54
N GLU A 280 1.09 13.01 17.20
CA GLU A 280 2.19 12.10 17.54
C GLU A 280 1.68 10.85 18.27
N ASN A 281 0.83 11.03 19.29
CA ASN A 281 0.27 9.92 20.06
C ASN A 281 -0.54 8.93 19.21
N LYS A 282 -1.23 9.42 18.18
CA LYS A 282 -2.02 8.61 17.25
C LYS A 282 -1.11 7.93 16.24
N ILE A 283 -0.18 8.68 15.64
CA ILE A 283 0.80 8.18 14.67
C ILE A 283 1.63 7.06 15.29
N LEU A 284 2.05 7.21 16.55
CA LEU A 284 2.88 6.23 17.24
C LEU A 284 2.08 5.15 17.97
N GLY A 285 0.75 5.24 18.00
CA GLY A 285 -0.13 4.27 18.67
C GLY A 285 -0.03 4.28 20.21
N TYR A 286 0.45 5.36 20.84
CA TYR A 286 0.59 5.47 22.31
C TYR A 286 -0.75 5.37 23.04
N GLU A 287 -1.80 6.03 22.54
CA GLU A 287 -3.15 5.99 23.16
C GLU A 287 -3.66 4.54 23.29
N LYS A 288 -3.39 3.73 22.27
CA LYS A 288 -3.79 2.33 22.23
C LYS A 288 -3.00 1.47 23.22
N ARG A 289 -1.67 1.61 23.25
CA ARG A 289 -0.83 0.87 24.20
C ARG A 289 -1.21 1.19 25.65
N LYS A 290 -1.55 2.45 25.94
CA LYS A 290 -2.07 2.86 27.26
C LYS A 290 -3.38 2.15 27.60
N ARG A 291 -4.35 2.08 26.67
CA ARG A 291 -5.62 1.36 26.87
C ARG A 291 -5.43 -0.14 27.08
N GLN A 292 -4.64 -0.80 26.23
CA GLN A 292 -4.35 -2.24 26.35
C GLN A 292 -3.70 -2.58 27.69
N LYS A 293 -2.81 -1.72 28.20
CA LYS A 293 -2.18 -1.88 29.52
C LYS A 293 -3.21 -1.79 30.65
N VAL A 294 -4.12 -0.80 30.60
CA VAL A 294 -5.22 -0.67 31.59
C VAL A 294 -6.14 -1.89 31.58
N GLU A 295 -6.57 -2.35 30.40
CA GLU A 295 -7.44 -3.53 30.28
C GLU A 295 -6.75 -4.82 30.80
N ALA A 296 -5.45 -4.96 30.55
CA ALA A 296 -4.67 -6.10 31.06
C ALA A 296 -4.53 -6.07 32.59
N GLU A 297 -4.29 -4.89 33.18
CA GLU A 297 -4.23 -4.69 34.63
C GLU A 297 -5.58 -4.95 35.31
N GLU A 298 -6.69 -4.52 34.71
CA GLU A 298 -8.04 -4.80 35.20
C GLU A 298 -8.37 -6.29 35.13
N LYS A 299 -8.07 -6.97 34.01
CA LYS A 299 -8.23 -8.43 33.89
C LYS A 299 -7.39 -9.19 34.92
N ALA A 300 -6.16 -8.73 35.19
CA ALA A 300 -5.30 -9.33 36.21
C ALA A 300 -5.89 -9.15 37.63
N LYS A 301 -6.46 -7.98 37.93
CA LYS A 301 -7.15 -7.71 39.22
C LYS A 301 -8.39 -8.60 39.39
N VAL A 302 -9.23 -8.70 38.36
CA VAL A 302 -10.44 -9.55 38.40
C VAL A 302 -10.09 -11.04 38.55
N LYS A 303 -9.06 -11.51 37.84
CA LYS A 303 -8.58 -12.89 37.99
C LYS A 303 -8.04 -13.15 39.40
N LYS A 304 -7.36 -12.17 40.01
CA LYS A 304 -6.86 -12.28 41.38
C LYS A 304 -7.97 -12.28 42.42
N SER A 305 -9.10 -11.59 42.19
CA SER A 305 -10.25 -11.59 43.11
C SER A 305 -11.17 -12.81 42.98
N LEU A 306 -11.16 -13.49 41.84
CA LEU A 306 -11.99 -14.69 41.60
C LEU A 306 -11.29 -16.00 41.99
N PHE A 307 -9.95 -16.01 42.03
CA PHE A 307 -9.15 -17.22 42.22
C PHE A 307 -8.07 -17.09 43.31
N GLY A 308 -8.07 -16.02 44.10
CA GLY A 308 -7.19 -15.79 45.24
C GLY A 308 -7.99 -15.52 46.50
#